data_AF-A0ABD4QM33-F1
#
_entry.id   AF-A0ABD4QM33-F1
#
_cell.length_a   1.000
_cell.length_b   1.000
_cell.length_c   1.000
_cell.angle_alpha   90.00
_cell.angle_beta   90.00
_cell.angle_gamma   90.00
#
_symmetry.space_group_name_H-M   'P 1'
#
loop_
_entity.id
_entity.type
_entity.pdbx_description
1 polymer ?
#
loop_
_entity_poly.entity_id
_entity_poly.type
_entity_poly.pdbx_seq_one_letter_code
_entity_poly.pdbx_strand_id
1 'polypeptide(L)'
;MWQQIYDPFGIEFVSALVAMLPILFFLLALTVFKLKGVLAACFTLIVSFVIAVFFFHMPVEKALSAVLLGISNGLWPIGYIVIMAVWLYKIAVKSGKFDVIRSSIAGISQDQRLQLLLIGFSFNAFLEGAAGFGVPIAISAALLTELGFKPLKAAMLCLIANAASGAFGAVGIPVITGAQMGNMTPLALSQTLVYTIPFISFCIPFLLILIVDGFKGIKETLPALLVVSGSYAILQAVTMVTMGPELANIISALASMGILALFLRKWQPKHIYREEGAPAIEKKQTYTGVEVLKAWSPFYILTAVITVWSLPAFKALFAVGGPLNWTTILVKMPFLHQQIVKLPPIAQTETPIDAIFKIDVISATGTAILIAVMLTGLLSRHITLTEGAACLKAAVKELWIPVLTICFVMGFANLANFAGLSSAIGLALAKTGDLFPLVSPVLGWIGVFITGSVVSNNALFGNLQAVTASQIGSQAGLLIGANTTGGVMAKLISPQSIAIATAAVGETGKESELFQKTVKYSFILLGIVCIWTFILAQFI
;
A
#
# COMPACT_ATOMS: atom_id res chain seq x y z
N MET A 1 36.27 2.26 9.64
CA MET A 1 35.03 2.29 8.82
C MET A 1 35.19 1.32 7.66
N TRP A 2 34.13 0.64 7.25
CA TRP A 2 34.14 -0.28 6.11
C TRP A 2 33.64 0.44 4.86
N GLN A 3 34.34 0.28 3.74
CA GLN A 3 33.93 0.86 2.47
C GLN A 3 32.95 -0.06 1.77
N GLN A 4 31.87 0.51 1.25
CA GLN A 4 30.87 -0.27 0.54
C GLN A 4 31.42 -0.76 -0.80
N ILE A 5 31.38 -2.08 -1.01
CA ILE A 5 31.86 -2.71 -2.24
C ILE A 5 30.67 -2.91 -3.18
N TYR A 6 30.76 -2.41 -4.42
CA TYR A 6 29.71 -2.59 -5.43
C TYR A 6 30.07 -3.62 -6.50
N ASP A 7 31.38 -3.78 -6.75
CA ASP A 7 31.90 -4.69 -7.76
C ASP A 7 32.95 -5.65 -7.18
N PRO A 8 32.56 -6.59 -6.31
CA PRO A 8 33.50 -7.52 -5.69
C PRO A 8 34.21 -8.45 -6.68
N PHE A 9 33.67 -8.62 -7.89
CA PHE A 9 34.24 -9.51 -8.92
C PHE A 9 35.02 -8.78 -10.01
N GLY A 10 35.10 -7.44 -9.97
CA GLY A 10 35.70 -6.63 -11.03
C GLY A 10 34.95 -6.67 -12.37
N ILE A 11 33.76 -7.25 -12.38
CA ILE A 11 32.85 -7.33 -13.53
C ILE A 11 31.47 -6.97 -13.01
N GLU A 12 31.09 -5.70 -13.19
CA GLU A 12 29.85 -5.11 -12.69
C GLU A 12 28.60 -5.96 -12.95
N PHE A 13 28.48 -6.58 -14.14
CA PHE A 13 27.35 -7.44 -14.47
C PHE A 13 27.31 -8.72 -13.63
N VAL A 14 28.46 -9.34 -13.36
CA VAL A 14 28.56 -10.51 -12.47
C VAL A 14 28.21 -10.13 -11.04
N SER A 15 28.73 -8.99 -10.57
CA SER A 15 28.42 -8.41 -9.27
C SER A 15 26.92 -8.15 -9.10
N ALA A 16 26.27 -7.58 -10.13
CA ALA A 16 24.82 -7.38 -10.15
C ALA A 16 24.04 -8.70 -10.18
N LEU A 17 24.45 -9.69 -10.99
CA LEU A 17 23.82 -11.01 -11.01
C LEU A 17 23.87 -11.71 -9.65
N VAL A 18 25.03 -11.68 -8.99
CA VAL A 18 25.21 -12.25 -7.64
C VAL A 18 24.37 -11.47 -6.62
N ALA A 19 24.34 -10.14 -6.71
CA ALA A 19 23.50 -9.30 -5.86
C ALA A 19 22.00 -9.55 -6.05
N MET A 20 21.56 -9.97 -7.25
CA MET A 20 20.17 -10.33 -7.54
C MET A 20 19.76 -11.71 -6.99
N LEU A 21 20.71 -12.60 -6.66
CA LEU A 21 20.39 -13.96 -6.22
C LEU A 21 19.41 -14.04 -5.05
N PRO A 22 19.48 -13.21 -3.99
CA PRO A 22 18.48 -13.23 -2.92
C PRO A 22 17.07 -12.89 -3.42
N ILE A 23 16.96 -11.92 -4.34
CA ILE A 23 15.67 -11.52 -4.93
C ILE A 23 15.15 -12.66 -5.79
N LEU A 24 15.97 -13.21 -6.70
CA LEU A 24 15.59 -14.35 -7.54
C LEU A 24 15.20 -15.56 -6.68
N PHE A 25 15.95 -15.85 -5.62
CA PHE A 25 15.60 -16.90 -4.66
C PHE A 25 14.26 -16.61 -3.98
N PHE A 26 13.99 -15.38 -3.55
CA PHE A 26 12.69 -15.02 -2.96
C PHE A 26 11.55 -15.27 -3.94
N LEU A 27 11.74 -14.89 -5.22
CA LEU A 27 10.75 -15.09 -6.27
C LEU A 27 10.54 -16.59 -6.56
N LEU A 28 11.61 -17.38 -6.67
CA LEU A 28 11.54 -18.84 -6.87
C LEU A 28 10.94 -19.56 -5.67
N ALA A 29 11.26 -19.11 -4.45
CA ALA A 29 10.70 -19.63 -3.21
C ALA A 29 9.18 -19.54 -3.17
N LEU A 30 8.63 -18.42 -3.65
CA LEU A 30 7.18 -18.21 -3.70
C LEU A 30 6.51 -18.90 -4.89
N THR A 31 7.14 -18.88 -6.07
CA THR A 31 6.52 -19.34 -7.32
C THR A 31 6.73 -20.82 -7.61
N VAL A 32 7.98 -21.29 -7.52
CA VAL A 32 8.38 -22.66 -7.88
C VAL A 32 8.28 -23.57 -6.67
N PHE A 33 8.91 -23.20 -5.56
CA PHE A 33 8.93 -24.00 -4.34
C PHE A 33 7.66 -23.88 -3.51
N LYS A 34 6.80 -22.88 -3.80
CA LYS A 34 5.52 -22.63 -3.13
C LYS A 34 5.63 -22.55 -1.60
N LEU A 35 6.74 -21.99 -1.12
CA LEU A 35 6.96 -21.79 0.31
C LEU A 35 6.00 -20.74 0.87
N LYS A 36 5.68 -20.87 2.16
CA LYS A 36 4.95 -19.82 2.89
C LYS A 36 5.79 -18.53 2.85
N GLY A 37 5.14 -17.37 2.66
CA GLY A 37 5.85 -16.08 2.51
C GLY A 37 6.84 -15.76 3.63
N VAL A 38 6.50 -16.12 4.86
CA VAL A 38 7.38 -15.98 6.03
C VAL A 38 8.67 -16.80 5.92
N LEU A 39 8.58 -18.03 5.40
CA LEU A 39 9.73 -18.92 5.20
C LEU A 39 10.58 -18.45 4.02
N ALA A 40 9.93 -18.06 2.92
CA ALA A 40 10.60 -17.47 1.78
C ALA A 40 11.43 -16.25 2.22
N ALA A 41 10.84 -15.34 2.99
CA ALA A 41 11.53 -14.12 3.47
C ALA A 41 12.69 -14.46 4.43
N CYS A 42 12.49 -15.43 5.33
CA CYS A 42 13.54 -15.89 6.24
C CYS A 42 14.72 -16.49 5.49
N PHE A 43 14.48 -17.41 4.56
CA PHE A 43 15.55 -18.01 3.76
C PHE A 43 16.22 -17.01 2.84
N THR A 44 15.48 -16.07 2.24
CA THR A 44 16.06 -14.96 1.47
C THR A 44 17.00 -14.11 2.31
N LEU A 45 16.63 -13.80 3.55
CA LEU A 45 17.49 -13.08 4.49
C LEU A 45 18.78 -13.87 4.78
N ILE A 46 18.68 -15.18 5.00
CA ILE A 46 19.84 -16.05 5.21
C ILE A 46 20.75 -16.08 3.97
N VAL A 47 20.18 -16.28 2.77
CA VAL A 47 20.94 -16.25 1.50
C VAL A 47 21.61 -14.91 1.31
N SER A 48 20.92 -13.81 1.58
CA SER A 48 21.47 -12.46 1.49
C SER A 48 22.58 -12.22 2.51
N PHE A 49 22.48 -12.80 3.71
CA PHE A 49 23.52 -12.71 4.73
C PHE A 49 24.80 -13.41 4.30
N VAL A 50 24.66 -14.62 3.74
CA VAL A 50 25.79 -15.37 3.16
C VAL A 50 26.41 -14.56 2.02
N ILE A 51 25.60 -13.99 1.12
CA ILE A 51 26.13 -13.19 0.00
C ILE A 51 26.84 -11.92 0.48
N ALA A 52 26.25 -11.20 1.43
CA ALA A 52 26.83 -9.98 1.99
C ALA A 52 28.20 -10.23 2.64
N VAL A 53 28.32 -11.30 3.43
CA VAL A 53 29.55 -11.59 4.18
C VAL A 53 30.63 -12.21 3.28
N PHE A 54 30.29 -13.23 2.49
CA PHE A 54 31.29 -14.01 1.77
C PHE A 54 31.66 -13.46 0.40
N PHE A 55 30.72 -12.80 -0.30
CA PHE A 55 30.98 -12.30 -1.65
C PHE A 55 31.19 -10.79 -1.67
N PHE A 56 30.41 -10.04 -0.87
CA PHE A 56 30.58 -8.59 -0.73
C PHE A 56 31.54 -8.21 0.40
N HIS A 57 32.13 -9.19 1.11
CA HIS A 57 33.14 -8.98 2.14
C HIS A 57 32.71 -8.01 3.27
N MET A 58 31.40 -7.95 3.55
CA MET A 58 30.86 -7.15 4.65
C MET A 58 31.21 -7.82 5.99
N PRO A 59 31.79 -7.08 6.97
CA PRO A 59 32.04 -7.61 8.30
C PRO A 59 30.76 -8.12 8.97
N VAL A 60 30.82 -9.30 9.58
CA VAL A 60 29.68 -10.01 10.18
C VAL A 60 28.91 -9.13 11.19
N GLU A 61 29.61 -8.37 12.03
CA GLU A 61 29.00 -7.47 13.02
C GLU A 61 28.12 -6.39 12.35
N LYS A 62 28.59 -5.84 11.23
CA LYS A 62 27.86 -4.82 10.46
C LYS A 62 26.64 -5.45 9.79
N ALA A 63 26.81 -6.65 9.21
CA ALA A 63 25.73 -7.38 8.58
C ALA A 63 24.61 -7.71 9.59
N LEU A 64 24.96 -8.24 10.77
CA LEU A 64 23.98 -8.52 11.83
C LEU A 64 23.28 -7.25 12.30
N SER A 65 24.01 -6.16 12.51
CA SER A 65 23.43 -4.88 12.92
C SER A 65 22.49 -4.31 11.86
N ALA A 66 22.81 -4.46 10.56
CA ALA A 66 21.94 -4.04 9.47
C ALA A 66 20.63 -4.85 9.42
N VAL A 67 20.72 -6.17 9.64
CA VAL A 67 19.55 -7.04 9.77
C VAL A 67 18.69 -6.64 10.96
N LEU A 68 19.29 -6.39 12.12
CA LEU A 68 18.57 -5.97 13.33
C LEU A 68 17.87 -4.63 13.15
N LEU A 69 18.52 -3.66 12.48
CA LEU A 69 17.89 -2.39 12.13
C LEU A 69 16.66 -2.60 11.25
N GLY A 70 16.78 -3.45 10.23
CA GLY A 70 15.67 -3.74 9.33
C GLY A 70 14.51 -4.46 10.01
N ILE A 71 14.78 -5.48 10.83
CA ILE A 71 13.76 -6.17 11.64
C ILE A 71 13.08 -5.18 12.60
N SER A 72 13.87 -4.30 13.25
CA SER A 72 13.34 -3.28 14.15
C SER A 72 12.42 -2.29 13.41
N ASN A 73 12.81 -1.83 12.22
CA ASN A 73 11.98 -0.98 11.35
C ASN A 73 10.68 -1.69 10.88
N GLY A 74 10.73 -3.02 10.69
CA GLY A 74 9.57 -3.84 10.37
C GLY A 74 8.60 -3.99 11.54
N LEU A 75 9.10 -4.17 12.77
CA LEU A 75 8.27 -4.21 13.97
C LEU A 75 7.70 -2.83 14.31
N TRP A 76 8.56 -1.81 14.24
CA TRP A 76 8.24 -0.43 14.56
C TRP A 76 8.78 0.54 13.50
N PRO A 77 7.96 1.40 12.90
CA PRO A 77 6.54 1.62 13.21
C PRO A 77 5.59 0.69 12.43
N ILE A 78 6.07 -0.05 11.43
CA ILE A 78 5.22 -0.71 10.43
C ILE A 78 4.28 -1.73 11.08
N GLY A 79 4.82 -2.72 11.81
CA GLY A 79 4.02 -3.73 12.49
C GLY A 79 3.04 -3.15 13.51
N TYR A 80 3.46 -2.13 14.26
CA TYR A 80 2.60 -1.43 15.21
C TYR A 80 1.40 -0.75 14.53
N ILE A 81 1.60 -0.04 13.42
CA ILE A 81 0.51 0.60 12.65
C ILE A 81 -0.49 -0.46 12.18
N VAL A 82 -0.01 -1.56 11.60
CA VAL A 82 -0.87 -2.63 11.05
C VAL A 82 -1.74 -3.27 12.14
N ILE A 83 -1.16 -3.58 13.30
CA ILE A 83 -1.90 -4.19 14.42
C ILE A 83 -2.97 -3.23 14.94
N MET A 84 -2.64 -1.95 15.15
CA MET A 84 -3.61 -0.97 15.64
C MET A 84 -4.74 -0.72 14.64
N ALA A 85 -4.42 -0.67 13.34
CA ALA A 85 -5.39 -0.48 12.26
C ALA A 85 -6.41 -1.64 12.20
N VAL A 86 -5.93 -2.88 12.22
CA VAL A 86 -6.80 -4.06 12.22
C VAL A 86 -7.56 -4.19 13.54
N TRP A 87 -7.01 -3.74 14.66
CA TRP A 87 -7.73 -3.70 15.93
C TRP A 87 -8.94 -2.74 15.85
N LEU A 88 -8.77 -1.54 15.30
CA LEU A 88 -9.86 -0.60 15.05
C LEU A 88 -10.94 -1.23 14.16
N TYR A 89 -10.51 -1.88 13.08
CA TYR A 89 -11.42 -2.59 12.18
C TYR A 89 -12.23 -3.66 12.91
N LYS A 90 -11.58 -4.52 13.71
CA LYS A 90 -12.27 -5.58 14.47
C LYS A 90 -13.25 -5.01 15.50
N ILE A 91 -12.92 -3.90 16.14
CA ILE A 91 -13.85 -3.17 17.02
C ILE A 91 -15.04 -2.63 16.24
N ALA A 92 -14.80 -2.03 15.07
CA ALA A 92 -15.87 -1.51 14.23
C ALA A 92 -16.81 -2.63 13.72
N VAL A 93 -16.27 -3.80 13.36
CA VAL A 93 -17.08 -4.97 12.97
C VAL A 93 -17.86 -5.51 14.18
N LYS A 94 -17.18 -5.76 15.31
CA LYS A 94 -17.82 -6.34 16.49
C LYS A 94 -18.90 -5.45 17.12
N SER A 95 -18.79 -4.13 16.95
CA SER A 95 -19.83 -3.18 17.39
C SER A 95 -21.09 -3.17 16.50
N GLY A 96 -21.17 -3.99 15.45
CA GLY A 96 -22.32 -4.05 14.54
C GLY A 96 -22.44 -2.85 13.59
N LYS A 97 -21.48 -1.92 13.63
CA LYS A 97 -21.51 -0.70 12.82
C LYS A 97 -21.39 -1.00 11.32
N PHE A 98 -20.68 -2.06 10.95
CA PHE A 98 -20.51 -2.45 9.55
C PHE A 98 -21.81 -2.85 8.87
N ASP A 99 -22.76 -3.47 9.59
CA ASP A 99 -24.06 -3.87 9.03
C ASP A 99 -24.92 -2.64 8.69
N VAL A 100 -24.85 -1.61 9.54
CA VAL A 100 -25.48 -0.31 9.31
C VAL A 100 -24.83 0.37 8.10
N ILE A 101 -23.49 0.43 8.04
CA ILE A 101 -22.75 1.01 6.90
C ILE A 101 -23.15 0.32 5.59
N ARG A 102 -23.12 -1.01 5.58
CA ARG A 102 -23.49 -1.85 4.44
C ARG A 102 -24.89 -1.51 3.93
N SER A 103 -25.87 -1.53 4.82
CA SER A 103 -27.29 -1.32 4.47
C SER A 103 -27.54 0.11 4.00
N SER A 104 -26.83 1.07 4.59
CA SER A 104 -26.90 2.49 4.22
C SER A 104 -26.40 2.73 2.81
N ILE A 105 -25.29 2.10 2.41
CA ILE A 105 -24.72 2.28 1.07
C ILE A 105 -25.59 1.60 0.01
N ALA A 106 -26.05 0.38 0.28
CA ALA A 106 -26.90 -0.39 -0.62
C ALA A 106 -28.22 0.34 -0.99
N GLY A 107 -28.77 1.13 -0.06
CA GLY A 107 -30.02 1.86 -0.25
C GLY A 107 -29.93 3.16 -1.05
N ILE A 108 -28.74 3.62 -1.44
CA ILE A 108 -28.55 4.94 -2.09
C ILE A 108 -29.05 4.96 -3.55
N SER A 109 -28.83 3.87 -4.29
CA SER A 109 -29.27 3.76 -5.68
C SER A 109 -29.69 2.32 -6.00
N GLN A 110 -30.63 2.20 -6.93
CA GLN A 110 -31.10 0.92 -7.48
C GLN A 110 -30.23 0.46 -8.67
N ASP A 111 -29.42 1.36 -9.23
CA ASP A 111 -28.55 1.10 -10.38
C ASP A 111 -27.24 0.45 -9.92
N GLN A 112 -26.96 -0.74 -10.44
CA GLN A 112 -25.77 -1.51 -10.07
C GLN A 112 -24.46 -0.79 -10.44
N ARG A 113 -24.43 0.00 -11.53
CA ARG A 113 -23.25 0.79 -11.91
C ARG A 113 -22.89 1.78 -10.80
N LEU A 114 -23.89 2.45 -10.23
CA LEU A 114 -23.70 3.41 -9.15
C LEU A 114 -23.36 2.73 -7.81
N GLN A 115 -23.97 1.58 -7.53
CA GLN A 115 -23.60 0.76 -6.37
C GLN A 115 -22.15 0.29 -6.45
N LEU A 116 -21.66 -0.06 -7.64
CA LEU A 116 -20.25 -0.40 -7.86
C LEU A 116 -19.31 0.79 -7.54
N LEU A 117 -19.67 2.01 -7.92
CA LEU A 117 -18.86 3.19 -7.61
C LEU A 117 -18.84 3.49 -6.11
N LEU A 118 -19.97 3.34 -5.42
CA LEU A 118 -20.04 3.55 -3.97
C LEU A 118 -19.30 2.45 -3.19
N ILE A 119 -19.50 1.18 -3.55
CA ILE A 119 -19.03 0.02 -2.77
C ILE A 119 -17.69 -0.50 -3.29
N GLY A 120 -17.65 -0.83 -4.59
CA GLY A 120 -16.47 -1.44 -5.21
C GLY A 120 -15.32 -0.46 -5.39
N PHE A 121 -15.60 0.83 -5.57
CA PHE A 121 -14.58 1.88 -5.68
C PHE A 121 -14.38 2.64 -4.36
N SER A 122 -15.28 3.54 -3.96
CA SER A 122 -15.00 4.42 -2.81
C SER A 122 -14.93 3.67 -1.48
N PHE A 123 -15.90 2.80 -1.14
CA PHE A 123 -15.86 2.05 0.12
C PHE A 123 -14.68 1.07 0.18
N ASN A 124 -14.41 0.37 -0.92
CA ASN A 124 -13.23 -0.49 -1.07
C ASN A 124 -11.93 0.30 -0.84
N ALA A 125 -11.78 1.45 -1.51
CA ALA A 125 -10.63 2.32 -1.35
C ALA A 125 -10.47 2.79 0.10
N PHE A 126 -11.58 3.18 0.75
CA PHE A 126 -11.59 3.54 2.16
C PHE A 126 -11.07 2.40 3.06
N LEU A 127 -11.58 1.18 2.88
CA LEU A 127 -11.12 0.02 3.64
C LEU A 127 -9.67 -0.33 3.36
N GLU A 128 -9.18 -0.14 2.13
CA GLU A 128 -7.77 -0.33 1.78
C GLU A 128 -6.89 0.65 2.54
N GLY A 129 -7.29 1.92 2.61
CA GLY A 129 -6.60 2.92 3.42
C GLY A 129 -6.61 2.60 4.92
N ALA A 130 -7.74 2.11 5.45
CA ALA A 130 -7.89 1.86 6.88
C ALA A 130 -7.28 0.54 7.35
N ALA A 131 -7.44 -0.55 6.60
CA ALA A 131 -7.06 -1.91 7.01
C ALA A 131 -6.02 -2.55 6.09
N GLY A 132 -6.20 -2.47 4.77
CA GLY A 132 -5.33 -3.12 3.78
C GLY A 132 -5.42 -4.66 3.76
N PHE A 133 -4.37 -5.33 3.28
CA PHE A 133 -4.21 -6.80 3.30
C PHE A 133 -5.32 -7.63 2.62
N GLY A 134 -6.01 -7.07 1.62
CA GLY A 134 -7.03 -7.79 0.86
C GLY A 134 -8.40 -7.90 1.54
N VAL A 135 -8.51 -7.51 2.82
CA VAL A 135 -9.79 -7.31 3.53
C VAL A 135 -10.79 -6.44 2.74
N PRO A 136 -10.37 -5.33 2.10
CA PRO A 136 -11.28 -4.46 1.35
C PRO A 136 -11.94 -5.18 0.17
N ILE A 137 -11.13 -5.92 -0.59
CA ILE A 137 -11.58 -6.68 -1.76
C ILE A 137 -12.59 -7.74 -1.31
N ALA A 138 -12.30 -8.47 -0.24
CA ALA A 138 -13.18 -9.50 0.29
C ALA A 138 -14.56 -8.92 0.68
N ILE A 139 -14.57 -7.85 1.46
CA ILE A 139 -15.81 -7.24 1.94
C ILE A 139 -16.59 -6.67 0.76
N SER A 140 -16.00 -5.80 -0.04
CA SER A 140 -16.72 -5.16 -1.14
C SER A 140 -17.21 -6.17 -2.19
N ALA A 141 -16.47 -7.23 -2.47
CA ALA A 141 -16.91 -8.28 -3.40
C ALA A 141 -18.11 -9.06 -2.85
N ALA A 142 -18.10 -9.43 -1.56
CA ALA A 142 -19.25 -10.07 -0.91
C ALA A 142 -20.47 -9.13 -0.89
N LEU A 143 -20.26 -7.83 -0.62
CA LEU A 143 -21.31 -6.82 -0.64
C LEU A 143 -21.96 -6.70 -2.03
N LEU A 144 -21.17 -6.61 -3.09
CA LEU A 144 -21.66 -6.52 -4.46
C LEU A 144 -22.37 -7.81 -4.89
N THR A 145 -21.87 -8.97 -4.48
CA THR A 145 -22.51 -10.26 -4.76
C THR A 145 -23.93 -10.33 -4.19
N GLU A 146 -24.13 -9.85 -2.96
CA GLU A 146 -25.48 -9.73 -2.37
C GLU A 146 -26.39 -8.72 -3.09
N LEU A 147 -25.82 -7.73 -3.78
CA LEU A 147 -26.59 -6.77 -4.59
C LEU A 147 -26.96 -7.32 -5.97
N GLY A 148 -26.65 -8.58 -6.24
CA GLY A 148 -27.01 -9.29 -7.46
C GLY A 148 -25.95 -9.24 -8.55
N PHE A 149 -24.70 -8.86 -8.24
CA PHE A 149 -23.60 -9.07 -9.17
C PHE A 149 -23.21 -10.55 -9.19
N LYS A 150 -22.83 -11.06 -10.37
CA LYS A 150 -22.25 -12.41 -10.45
C LYS A 150 -20.99 -12.50 -9.56
N PRO A 151 -20.85 -13.53 -8.70
CA PRO A 151 -19.78 -13.63 -7.69
C PRO A 151 -18.37 -13.32 -8.23
N LEU A 152 -17.93 -14.02 -9.28
CA LEU A 152 -16.61 -13.79 -9.89
C LEU A 152 -16.47 -12.41 -10.53
N LYS A 153 -17.56 -11.83 -11.06
CA LYS A 153 -17.52 -10.49 -11.64
C LYS A 153 -17.37 -9.43 -10.54
N ALA A 154 -18.07 -9.59 -9.41
CA ALA A 154 -17.91 -8.73 -8.25
C ALA A 154 -16.46 -8.74 -7.73
N ALA A 155 -15.89 -9.94 -7.54
CA ALA A 155 -14.49 -10.12 -7.16
C ALA A 155 -13.52 -9.43 -8.15
N MET A 156 -13.72 -9.63 -9.45
CA MET A 156 -12.91 -9.01 -10.51
C MET A 156 -12.98 -7.47 -10.45
N LEU A 157 -14.18 -6.90 -10.31
CA LEU A 157 -14.36 -5.46 -10.26
C LEU A 157 -13.73 -4.83 -9.01
N CYS A 158 -13.82 -5.49 -7.85
CA CYS A 158 -13.16 -5.03 -6.62
C CYS A 158 -11.63 -5.11 -6.70
N LEU A 159 -11.08 -6.12 -7.37
CA LEU A 159 -9.64 -6.21 -7.65
C LEU A 159 -9.21 -5.04 -8.53
N ILE A 160 -9.92 -4.78 -9.64
CA ILE A 160 -9.60 -3.68 -10.56
C ILE A 160 -9.71 -2.32 -9.89
N ALA A 161 -10.76 -2.12 -9.09
CA ALA A 161 -10.95 -0.88 -8.34
C ALA A 161 -9.78 -0.57 -7.40
N ASN A 162 -9.12 -1.61 -6.86
CA ASN A 162 -8.00 -1.44 -5.95
C ASN A 162 -6.74 -0.81 -6.61
N ALA A 163 -6.72 -0.72 -7.95
CA ALA A 163 -5.66 0.00 -8.67
C ALA A 163 -5.55 1.49 -8.25
N ALA A 164 -6.65 2.10 -7.80
CA ALA A 164 -6.66 3.51 -7.37
C ALA A 164 -6.15 3.73 -5.93
N SER A 165 -6.19 2.68 -5.11
CA SER A 165 -6.02 2.80 -3.65
C SER A 165 -4.83 2.03 -3.08
N GLY A 166 -4.33 1.01 -3.79
CA GLY A 166 -3.37 0.04 -3.26
C GLY A 166 -2.02 0.63 -2.80
N ALA A 167 -1.65 1.82 -3.28
CA ALA A 167 -0.43 2.52 -2.88
C ALA A 167 -0.48 2.98 -1.41
N PHE A 168 -1.69 3.26 -0.89
CA PHE A 168 -1.89 3.87 0.42
C PHE A 168 -2.49 2.89 1.43
N GLY A 169 -2.36 1.59 1.16
CA GLY A 169 -2.89 0.54 2.02
C GLY A 169 -2.37 0.64 3.46
N ALA A 170 -3.23 0.36 4.43
CA ALA A 170 -2.91 0.37 5.87
C ALA A 170 -2.22 1.67 6.31
N VAL A 171 -2.86 2.82 6.04
CA VAL A 171 -2.40 4.15 6.44
C VAL A 171 -1.07 4.53 5.76
N GLY A 172 -0.95 4.26 4.46
CA GLY A 172 0.18 4.74 3.66
C GLY A 172 1.48 3.94 3.79
N ILE A 173 1.49 2.78 4.45
CA ILE A 173 2.71 1.99 4.70
C ILE A 173 3.52 1.70 3.42
N PRO A 174 2.93 1.38 2.25
CA PRO A 174 3.74 1.14 1.05
C PRO A 174 4.56 2.37 0.64
N VAL A 175 3.97 3.57 0.67
CA VAL A 175 4.68 4.83 0.40
C VAL A 175 5.70 5.13 1.49
N ILE A 176 5.35 4.95 2.77
CA ILE A 176 6.30 5.15 3.89
C ILE A 176 7.53 4.25 3.71
N THR A 177 7.33 2.98 3.35
CA THR A 177 8.41 2.01 3.13
C THR A 177 9.25 2.39 1.91
N GLY A 178 8.62 2.80 0.81
CA GLY A 178 9.33 3.29 -0.37
C GLY A 178 10.20 4.51 -0.07
N ALA A 179 9.66 5.46 0.71
CA ALA A 179 10.38 6.66 1.12
C ALA A 179 11.60 6.33 2.00
N GLN A 180 11.44 5.38 2.94
CA GLN A 180 12.55 4.86 3.74
C GLN A 180 13.66 4.25 2.87
N MET A 181 13.31 3.47 1.86
CA MET A 181 14.32 2.85 0.97
C MET A 181 15.06 3.87 0.09
N GLY A 182 14.40 4.97 -0.24
CA GLY A 182 14.97 6.11 -0.97
C GLY A 182 15.66 7.16 -0.10
N ASN A 183 15.76 6.93 1.22
CA ASN A 183 16.27 7.91 2.19
C ASN A 183 15.61 9.29 2.07
N MET A 184 14.28 9.32 1.87
CA MET A 184 13.48 10.54 1.74
C MET A 184 12.32 10.53 2.73
N THR A 185 11.69 11.69 2.93
CA THR A 185 10.53 11.77 3.82
C THR A 185 9.30 11.13 3.15
N PRO A 186 8.37 10.53 3.92
CA PRO A 186 7.11 10.02 3.36
C PRO A 186 6.31 11.09 2.59
N LEU A 187 6.37 12.34 3.03
CA LEU A 187 5.73 13.47 2.36
C LEU A 187 6.36 13.75 0.99
N ALA A 188 7.68 13.72 0.87
CA ALA A 188 8.36 13.96 -0.40
C ALA A 188 7.99 12.91 -1.45
N LEU A 189 8.02 11.61 -1.10
CA LEU A 189 7.58 10.57 -2.04
C LEU A 189 6.09 10.68 -2.37
N SER A 190 5.26 11.01 -1.38
CA SER A 190 3.83 11.26 -1.57
C SER A 190 3.59 12.40 -2.56
N GLN A 191 4.35 13.49 -2.48
CA GLN A 191 4.28 14.61 -3.43
C GLN A 191 4.66 14.20 -4.85
N THR A 192 5.70 13.38 -5.04
CA THR A 192 6.06 12.87 -6.38
C THR A 192 4.97 11.96 -6.96
N LEU A 193 4.31 11.14 -6.13
CA LEU A 193 3.24 10.24 -6.58
C LEU A 193 1.99 11.00 -7.08
N VAL A 194 1.83 12.29 -6.78
CA VAL A 194 0.69 13.12 -7.22
C VAL A 194 0.61 13.19 -8.74
N TYR A 195 1.75 13.13 -9.43
CA TYR A 195 1.77 13.17 -10.88
C TYR A 195 1.20 11.90 -11.53
N THR A 196 1.08 10.80 -10.80
CA THR A 196 0.67 9.50 -11.37
C THR A 196 -0.61 8.94 -10.74
N ILE A 197 -0.65 8.81 -9.41
CA ILE A 197 -1.73 8.07 -8.75
C ILE A 197 -3.10 8.75 -8.90
N PRO A 198 -3.28 10.06 -8.64
CA PRO A 198 -4.54 10.75 -8.88
C PRO A 198 -5.07 10.62 -10.33
N PHE A 199 -4.18 10.61 -11.32
CA PHE A 199 -4.55 10.38 -12.72
C PHE A 199 -5.14 8.97 -12.92
N ILE A 200 -4.45 7.94 -12.42
CA ILE A 200 -4.96 6.56 -12.47
C ILE A 200 -6.29 6.46 -11.71
N SER A 201 -6.35 7.00 -10.49
CA SER A 201 -7.56 7.02 -9.66
C SER A 201 -8.76 7.69 -10.34
N PHE A 202 -8.53 8.72 -11.15
CA PHE A 202 -9.58 9.35 -11.94
C PHE A 202 -10.10 8.41 -13.06
N CYS A 203 -9.20 7.64 -13.70
CA CYS A 203 -9.55 6.74 -14.79
C CYS A 203 -10.27 5.45 -14.32
N ILE A 204 -9.99 4.95 -13.11
CA ILE A 204 -10.52 3.66 -12.63
C ILE A 204 -12.06 3.60 -12.62
N PRO A 205 -12.82 4.59 -12.12
CA PRO A 205 -14.28 4.59 -12.21
C PRO A 205 -14.81 4.41 -13.63
N PHE A 206 -14.19 5.07 -14.61
CA PHE A 206 -14.58 4.93 -16.02
C PHE A 206 -14.29 3.53 -16.54
N LEU A 207 -13.13 2.95 -16.20
CA LEU A 207 -12.78 1.58 -16.54
C LEU A 207 -13.80 0.59 -15.96
N LEU A 208 -14.19 0.75 -14.68
CA LEU A 208 -15.17 -0.12 -14.03
C LEU A 208 -16.51 -0.11 -14.76
N ILE A 209 -17.02 1.07 -15.12
CA ILE A 209 -18.29 1.17 -15.86
C ILE A 209 -18.17 0.66 -17.30
N LEU A 210 -17.03 0.90 -17.96
CA LEU A 210 -16.76 0.33 -19.29
C LEU A 210 -16.84 -1.20 -19.27
N ILE A 211 -16.35 -1.84 -18.21
CA ILE A 211 -16.39 -3.30 -18.06
C ILE A 211 -17.81 -3.82 -17.81
N VAL A 212 -18.63 -3.06 -17.09
CA VAL A 212 -19.98 -3.49 -16.72
C VAL A 212 -20.98 -3.31 -17.85
N ASP A 213 -21.01 -2.13 -18.47
CA ASP A 213 -22.07 -1.69 -19.40
C ASP A 213 -21.53 -0.90 -20.62
N GLY A 214 -20.24 -1.03 -20.89
CA GLY A 214 -19.59 -0.44 -22.07
C GLY A 214 -19.66 1.09 -22.13
N PHE A 215 -19.52 1.63 -23.35
CA PHE A 215 -19.59 3.08 -23.59
C PHE A 215 -20.98 3.66 -23.33
N LYS A 216 -22.05 2.85 -23.45
CA LYS A 216 -23.41 3.26 -23.11
C LYS A 216 -23.50 3.58 -21.62
N GLY A 217 -23.00 2.69 -20.77
CA GLY A 217 -22.91 2.90 -19.33
C GLY A 217 -22.19 4.21 -18.98
N ILE A 218 -21.02 4.46 -19.58
CA ILE A 218 -20.27 5.70 -19.35
C ILE A 218 -21.11 6.93 -19.69
N LYS A 219 -21.80 6.95 -20.84
CA LYS A 219 -22.62 8.09 -21.27
C LYS A 219 -23.79 8.32 -20.31
N GLU A 220 -24.47 7.26 -19.89
CA GLU A 220 -25.62 7.35 -19.00
C GLU A 220 -25.24 7.75 -17.57
N THR A 221 -24.07 7.31 -17.09
CA THR A 221 -23.57 7.62 -15.74
C THR A 221 -22.51 8.71 -15.71
N LEU A 222 -22.30 9.45 -16.81
CA LEU A 222 -21.21 10.43 -16.94
C LEU A 222 -21.19 11.47 -15.81
N PRO A 223 -22.34 12.06 -15.40
CA PRO A 223 -22.34 13.01 -14.29
C PRO A 223 -21.86 12.40 -12.99
N ALA A 224 -22.33 11.19 -12.65
CA ALA A 224 -21.90 10.48 -11.45
C ALA A 224 -20.42 10.07 -11.51
N LEU A 225 -19.93 9.67 -12.69
CA LEU A 225 -18.53 9.33 -12.92
C LEU A 225 -17.63 10.54 -12.65
N LEU A 226 -17.92 11.69 -13.25
CA LEU A 226 -17.15 12.92 -13.03
C LEU A 226 -17.18 13.37 -11.57
N VAL A 227 -18.32 13.23 -10.91
CA VAL A 227 -18.47 13.56 -9.48
C VAL A 227 -17.58 12.67 -8.62
N VAL A 228 -17.64 11.34 -8.79
CA VAL A 228 -16.87 10.43 -7.95
C VAL A 228 -15.38 10.45 -8.28
N SER A 229 -15.01 10.41 -9.56
CA SER A 229 -13.61 10.38 -10.00
C SER A 229 -12.92 11.72 -9.73
N GLY A 230 -13.59 12.84 -10.02
CA GLY A 230 -13.07 14.18 -9.81
C GLY A 230 -12.88 14.49 -8.34
N SER A 231 -13.92 14.25 -7.51
CA SER A 231 -13.79 14.48 -6.06
C SER A 231 -12.75 13.57 -5.41
N TYR A 232 -12.68 12.29 -5.81
CA TYR A 232 -11.66 11.37 -5.30
C TYR A 232 -10.25 11.84 -5.68
N ALA A 233 -9.99 12.06 -6.97
CA ALA A 233 -8.65 12.41 -7.46
C ALA A 233 -8.15 13.77 -6.92
N ILE A 234 -9.01 14.78 -6.88
CA ILE A 234 -8.65 16.11 -6.35
C ILE A 234 -8.30 16.01 -4.87
N LEU A 235 -9.17 15.37 -4.06
CA LEU A 235 -8.92 15.25 -2.63
C LEU A 235 -7.71 14.35 -2.34
N GLN A 236 -7.51 13.29 -3.12
CA GLN A 236 -6.33 12.44 -3.02
C GLN A 236 -5.06 13.26 -3.28
N ALA A 237 -5.02 14.05 -4.36
CA ALA A 237 -3.89 14.92 -4.68
C ALA A 237 -3.62 15.95 -3.58
N VAL A 238 -4.65 16.67 -3.10
CA VAL A 238 -4.52 17.68 -2.04
C VAL A 238 -3.96 17.05 -0.76
N THR A 239 -4.50 15.91 -0.32
CA THR A 239 -4.01 15.22 0.88
C THR A 239 -2.58 14.72 0.71
N MET A 240 -2.21 14.20 -0.47
CA MET A 240 -0.86 13.73 -0.76
C MET A 240 0.18 14.86 -0.70
N VAL A 241 -0.18 16.07 -1.17
CA VAL A 241 0.73 17.23 -1.16
C VAL A 241 0.88 17.84 0.23
N THR A 242 -0.21 17.88 1.01
CA THR A 242 -0.28 18.67 2.25
C THR A 242 -0.10 17.87 3.53
N MET A 243 -0.64 16.66 3.59
CA MET A 243 -0.68 15.83 4.81
C MET A 243 0.25 14.63 4.73
N GLY A 244 0.43 14.06 3.54
CA GLY A 244 1.22 12.86 3.29
C GLY A 244 0.38 11.64 2.92
N PRO A 245 1.00 10.45 2.86
CA PRO A 245 0.37 9.22 2.36
C PRO A 245 -0.64 8.58 3.31
N GLU A 246 -0.60 8.92 4.61
CA GLU A 246 -1.38 8.26 5.66
C GLU A 246 -2.89 8.40 5.46
N LEU A 247 -3.32 9.60 5.05
CA LEU A 247 -4.73 9.96 4.90
C LEU A 247 -5.19 10.03 3.45
N ALA A 248 -4.26 9.95 2.49
CA ALA A 248 -4.49 10.20 1.07
C ALA A 248 -5.70 9.42 0.54
N ASN A 249 -5.82 8.15 0.93
CA ASN A 249 -6.89 7.27 0.48
C ASN A 249 -8.12 7.29 1.41
N ILE A 250 -7.95 7.52 2.71
CA ILE A 250 -9.09 7.56 3.66
C ILE A 250 -9.98 8.78 3.39
N ILE A 251 -9.38 9.98 3.28
CA ILE A 251 -10.13 11.23 3.09
C ILE A 251 -10.81 11.25 1.72
N SER A 252 -10.06 10.94 0.65
CA SER A 252 -10.57 10.95 -0.72
C SER A 252 -11.71 9.94 -0.91
N ALA A 253 -11.59 8.74 -0.34
CA ALA A 253 -12.62 7.71 -0.41
C ALA A 253 -13.90 8.11 0.33
N LEU A 254 -13.81 8.54 1.59
CA LEU A 254 -14.98 8.93 2.39
C LEU A 254 -15.70 10.14 1.79
N ALA A 255 -14.94 11.16 1.39
CA ALA A 255 -15.49 12.37 0.82
C ALA A 255 -16.13 12.11 -0.56
N SER A 256 -15.46 11.39 -1.47
CA SER A 256 -16.02 11.06 -2.78
C SER A 256 -17.30 10.22 -2.67
N MET A 257 -17.34 9.26 -1.75
CA MET A 257 -18.54 8.47 -1.48
C MET A 257 -19.67 9.34 -0.95
N GLY A 258 -19.39 10.24 0.01
CA GLY A 258 -20.38 11.16 0.55
C GLY A 258 -20.92 12.15 -0.48
N ILE A 259 -20.03 12.74 -1.29
CA ILE A 259 -20.38 13.65 -2.39
C ILE A 259 -21.23 12.91 -3.43
N LEU A 260 -20.82 11.70 -3.84
CA LEU A 260 -21.60 10.89 -4.77
C LEU A 260 -22.96 10.54 -4.17
N ALA A 261 -23.03 10.11 -2.91
CA ALA A 261 -24.28 9.79 -2.24
C ALA A 261 -25.25 10.98 -2.20
N LEU A 262 -24.76 12.18 -1.89
CA LEU A 262 -25.56 13.41 -1.88
C LEU A 262 -26.02 13.81 -3.28
N PHE A 263 -25.14 13.68 -4.28
CA PHE A 263 -25.47 13.92 -5.68
C PHE A 263 -26.60 12.97 -6.15
N LEU A 264 -26.48 11.68 -5.80
CA LEU A 264 -27.45 10.65 -6.18
C LEU A 264 -28.83 10.83 -5.54
N ARG A 265 -28.95 11.62 -4.47
CA ARG A 265 -30.28 11.98 -3.93
C ARG A 265 -31.09 12.86 -4.87
N LYS A 266 -30.42 13.67 -5.68
CA LYS A 266 -31.07 14.60 -6.63
C LYS A 266 -31.02 14.10 -8.07
N TRP A 267 -30.05 13.26 -8.40
CA TRP A 267 -29.83 12.78 -9.75
C TRP A 267 -29.76 11.25 -9.78
N GLN A 268 -30.47 10.62 -10.71
CA GLN A 268 -30.36 9.19 -11.02
C GLN A 268 -30.37 9.04 -12.54
N PRO A 269 -29.73 7.99 -13.10
CA PRO A 269 -29.77 7.75 -14.53
C PRO A 269 -31.21 7.45 -14.97
N LYS A 270 -31.57 7.92 -16.18
CA LYS A 270 -32.91 7.69 -16.75
C LYS A 270 -33.20 6.19 -16.93
N HIS A 271 -32.17 5.43 -17.27
CA HIS A 271 -32.23 3.99 -17.41
C HIS A 271 -31.46 3.34 -16.25
N ILE A 272 -32.17 2.55 -15.45
CA ILE A 272 -31.57 1.83 -14.32
C ILE A 272 -31.00 0.52 -14.84
N TYR A 273 -29.67 0.37 -14.74
CA TYR A 273 -28.99 -0.86 -15.12
C TYR A 273 -29.00 -1.87 -13.96
N ARG A 274 -29.40 -3.11 -14.27
CA ARG A 274 -29.21 -4.30 -13.44
C ARG A 274 -28.83 -5.47 -14.33
N GLU A 275 -27.92 -6.32 -13.88
CA GLU A 275 -27.56 -7.55 -14.59
C GLU A 275 -28.76 -8.48 -14.75
N GLU A 276 -28.83 -9.18 -15.87
CA GLU A 276 -29.84 -10.20 -16.12
C GLU A 276 -29.75 -11.31 -15.05
N GLY A 277 -30.88 -11.59 -14.41
CA GLY A 277 -30.98 -12.56 -13.31
C GLY A 277 -30.61 -11.99 -11.93
N ALA A 278 -30.30 -10.69 -11.81
CA ALA A 278 -30.11 -10.07 -10.50
C ALA A 278 -31.44 -10.10 -9.70
N PRO A 279 -31.44 -10.59 -8.45
CA PRO A 279 -32.64 -10.63 -7.63
C PRO A 279 -33.22 -9.22 -7.43
N ALA A 280 -34.55 -9.15 -7.21
CA ALA A 280 -35.20 -7.91 -6.80
C ALA A 280 -34.58 -7.40 -5.49
N ILE A 281 -34.42 -6.08 -5.34
CA ILE A 281 -33.88 -5.53 -4.10
C ILE A 281 -34.90 -5.75 -2.99
N GLU A 282 -34.63 -6.69 -2.09
CA GLU A 282 -35.34 -6.77 -0.83
C GLU A 282 -35.10 -5.48 -0.04
N LYS A 283 -36.17 -4.89 0.50
CA LYS A 283 -36.06 -3.71 1.39
C LYS A 283 -35.30 -4.13 2.66
N LYS A 284 -33.97 -3.93 2.66
CA LYS A 284 -33.16 -4.00 3.88
C LYS A 284 -33.66 -2.98 4.90
N GLN A 285 -33.40 -3.24 6.18
CA GLN A 285 -33.72 -2.32 7.27
C GLN A 285 -33.23 -0.91 6.96
N THR A 286 -34.13 0.06 7.00
CA THR A 286 -33.79 1.47 6.82
C THR A 286 -33.30 2.05 8.13
N TYR A 287 -32.06 2.53 8.15
CA TYR A 287 -31.49 3.23 9.29
C TYR A 287 -31.69 4.73 9.16
N THR A 288 -31.86 5.40 10.30
CA THR A 288 -31.91 6.85 10.39
C THR A 288 -30.53 7.46 10.10
N GLY A 289 -30.50 8.70 9.59
CA GLY A 289 -29.22 9.36 9.29
C GLY A 289 -28.27 9.48 10.50
N VAL A 290 -28.82 9.54 11.72
CA VAL A 290 -28.06 9.56 12.97
C VAL A 290 -27.41 8.20 13.24
N GLU A 291 -28.10 7.09 12.99
CA GLU A 291 -27.53 5.74 13.12
C GLU A 291 -26.41 5.52 12.11
N VAL A 292 -26.61 5.97 10.86
CA VAL A 292 -25.57 5.93 9.83
C VAL A 292 -24.34 6.72 10.28
N LEU A 293 -24.53 7.98 10.70
CA LEU A 293 -23.43 8.82 11.19
C LEU A 293 -22.67 8.15 12.35
N LYS A 294 -23.40 7.62 13.34
CA LYS A 294 -22.79 6.90 14.48
C LYS A 294 -22.05 5.64 14.05
N ALA A 295 -22.52 4.93 13.03
CA ALA A 295 -21.86 3.75 12.49
C ALA A 295 -20.51 4.08 11.84
N TRP A 296 -20.39 5.25 11.21
CA TRP A 296 -19.13 5.75 10.64
C TRP A 296 -18.14 6.30 11.67
N SER A 297 -18.51 6.34 12.95
CA SER A 297 -17.68 6.92 14.03
C SER A 297 -16.25 6.42 14.15
N PRO A 298 -15.94 5.12 14.01
CA PRO A 298 -14.55 4.65 14.06
C PRO A 298 -13.64 5.38 13.06
N PHE A 299 -14.19 5.77 11.91
CA PHE A 299 -13.43 6.18 10.75
C PHE A 299 -13.28 7.69 10.64
N TYR A 300 -14.31 8.47 10.98
CA TYR A 300 -14.10 9.92 11.10
C TYR A 300 -13.28 10.26 12.36
N ILE A 301 -13.36 9.46 13.44
CA ILE A 301 -12.47 9.61 14.62
C ILE A 301 -11.03 9.33 14.20
N LEU A 302 -10.77 8.20 13.53
CA LEU A 302 -9.45 7.89 12.96
C LEU A 302 -8.92 9.03 12.09
N THR A 303 -9.75 9.50 11.16
CA THR A 303 -9.38 10.58 10.23
C THR A 303 -9.02 11.86 11.00
N ALA A 304 -9.82 12.26 11.98
CA ALA A 304 -9.57 13.46 12.78
C ALA A 304 -8.26 13.34 13.59
N VAL A 305 -8.05 12.21 14.27
CA VAL A 305 -6.86 11.99 15.10
C VAL A 305 -5.59 11.95 14.24
N ILE A 306 -5.59 11.21 13.12
CA ILE A 306 -4.43 11.19 12.22
C ILE A 306 -4.19 12.58 11.61
N THR A 307 -5.25 13.35 11.30
CA THR A 307 -5.10 14.72 10.79
C THR A 307 -4.33 15.58 11.77
N VAL A 308 -4.70 15.53 13.06
CA VAL A 308 -3.96 16.21 14.14
C VAL A 308 -2.51 15.75 14.17
N TRP A 309 -2.24 14.45 14.07
CA TRP A 309 -0.88 13.89 14.04
C TRP A 309 -0.06 14.35 12.82
N SER A 310 -0.73 14.60 11.69
CA SER A 310 -0.09 15.05 10.46
C SER A 310 0.19 16.56 10.42
N LEU A 311 -0.44 17.36 11.29
CA LEU A 311 -0.25 18.82 11.32
C LEU A 311 1.21 19.20 11.61
N PRO A 312 1.79 20.19 10.89
CA PRO A 312 3.14 20.68 11.16
C PRO A 312 3.32 21.15 12.61
N ALA A 313 2.31 21.82 13.18
CA ALA A 313 2.32 22.27 14.56
C ALA A 313 2.43 21.11 15.57
N PHE A 314 1.75 19.98 15.32
CA PHE A 314 1.85 18.81 16.17
C PHE A 314 3.22 18.13 16.03
N LYS A 315 3.71 17.96 14.79
CA LYS A 315 5.05 17.40 14.53
C LYS A 315 6.17 18.26 15.15
N ALA A 316 6.01 19.58 15.17
CA ALA A 316 6.96 20.51 15.80
C ALA A 316 7.13 20.28 17.31
N LEU A 317 6.12 19.73 18.00
CA LEU A 317 6.23 19.39 19.42
C LEU A 317 7.33 18.36 19.70
N PHE A 318 7.63 17.50 18.71
CA PHE A 318 8.57 16.39 18.80
C PHE A 318 9.90 16.66 18.09
N ALA A 319 9.99 17.77 17.34
CA ALA A 319 11.22 18.19 16.68
C ALA A 319 12.34 18.49 17.68
N VAL A 320 13.58 18.62 17.21
CA VAL A 320 14.73 18.97 18.06
C VAL A 320 14.45 20.31 18.76
N GLY A 321 14.48 20.31 20.11
CA GLY A 321 14.13 21.48 20.93
C GLY A 321 12.64 21.66 21.23
N GLY A 322 11.77 20.78 20.72
CA GLY A 322 10.34 20.79 21.04
C GLY A 322 10.02 20.25 22.44
N PRO A 323 8.86 20.63 23.03
CA PRO A 323 8.49 20.28 24.41
C PRO A 323 8.32 18.76 24.65
N LEU A 324 8.03 17.98 23.62
CA LEU A 324 7.84 16.52 23.68
C LEU A 324 8.96 15.75 22.98
N ASN A 325 10.09 16.39 22.66
CA ASN A 325 11.23 15.74 22.03
C ASN A 325 11.70 14.48 22.78
N TRP A 326 11.60 14.49 24.12
CA TRP A 326 11.97 13.36 24.99
C TRP A 326 11.22 12.05 24.67
N THR A 327 10.12 12.11 23.94
CA THR A 327 9.36 10.94 23.47
C THR A 327 9.83 10.38 22.13
N THR A 328 10.76 11.06 21.46
CA THR A 328 11.40 10.63 20.21
C THR A 328 12.81 10.12 20.51
N ILE A 329 12.97 8.81 20.57
CA ILE A 329 14.24 8.17 20.90
C ILE A 329 14.95 7.81 19.59
N LEU A 330 16.17 8.32 19.41
CA LEU A 330 17.03 8.00 18.27
C LEU A 330 18.13 7.04 18.73
N VAL A 331 17.96 5.76 18.42
CA VAL A 331 18.94 4.72 18.75
C VAL A 331 19.93 4.60 17.60
N LYS A 332 21.17 5.03 17.83
CA LYS A 332 22.28 4.81 16.90
C LYS A 332 22.65 3.32 16.92
N MET A 333 22.56 2.66 15.78
CA MET A 333 22.79 1.22 15.72
C MET A 333 24.25 0.87 16.02
N PRO A 334 24.52 0.00 17.01
CA PRO A 334 25.88 -0.39 17.37
C PRO A 334 26.55 -1.08 16.17
N PHE A 335 27.85 -0.85 15.99
CA PHE A 335 28.66 -1.39 14.89
C PHE A 335 28.27 -0.94 13.47
N LEU A 336 27.19 -0.18 13.27
CA LEU A 336 26.68 0.18 11.95
C LEU A 336 26.61 1.69 11.70
N HIS A 337 26.13 2.48 12.67
CA HIS A 337 25.94 3.92 12.50
C HIS A 337 27.25 4.62 12.14
N GLN A 338 27.29 5.23 10.94
CA GLN A 338 28.48 5.89 10.39
C GLN A 338 29.74 4.99 10.32
N GLN A 339 29.56 3.68 10.35
CA GLN A 339 30.65 2.71 10.24
C GLN A 339 30.82 2.15 8.82
N ILE A 340 29.90 2.51 7.92
CA ILE A 340 29.93 2.17 6.49
C ILE A 340 29.97 3.46 5.68
N VAL A 341 30.80 3.49 4.64
CA VAL A 341 31.00 4.67 3.78
C VAL A 341 30.63 4.31 2.34
N LYS A 342 29.79 5.14 1.72
CA LYS A 342 29.50 5.09 0.28
C LYS A 342 30.64 5.73 -0.49
N LEU A 343 31.02 5.07 -1.58
CA LEU A 343 32.04 5.54 -2.52
C LEU A 343 31.43 5.99 -3.86
N PRO A 344 32.18 6.73 -4.69
CA PRO A 344 31.87 6.91 -6.10
C PRO A 344 31.70 5.57 -6.83
N PRO A 345 30.82 5.48 -7.85
CA PRO A 345 30.03 6.56 -8.46
C PRO A 345 28.69 6.85 -7.74
N ILE A 346 28.35 6.13 -6.68
CA ILE A 346 27.05 6.27 -6.01
C ILE A 346 26.98 7.50 -5.11
N ALA A 347 28.08 7.81 -4.43
CA ALA A 347 28.24 9.08 -3.76
C ALA A 347 29.37 9.87 -4.43
N GLN A 348 29.15 11.16 -4.67
CA GLN A 348 30.19 12.02 -5.28
C GLN A 348 31.45 12.09 -4.41
N THR A 349 31.28 11.99 -3.09
CA THR A 349 32.35 11.94 -2.09
C THR A 349 32.12 10.81 -1.11
N GLU A 350 33.18 10.40 -0.42
CA GLU A 350 33.11 9.44 0.67
C GLU A 350 32.10 9.93 1.72
N THR A 351 30.97 9.24 1.82
CA THR A 351 29.85 9.66 2.69
C THR A 351 29.48 8.53 3.64
N PRO A 352 29.66 8.73 4.96
CA PRO A 352 29.18 7.78 5.97
C PRO A 352 27.67 7.60 5.89
N ILE A 353 27.21 6.36 6.04
CA ILE A 353 25.79 6.02 6.04
C ILE A 353 25.24 6.08 7.47
N ASP A 354 24.20 6.87 7.67
CA ASP A 354 23.47 6.88 8.93
C ASP A 354 22.67 5.58 9.12
N ALA A 355 22.83 4.98 10.30
CA ALA A 355 22.01 3.86 10.75
C ALA A 355 21.36 4.21 12.09
N ILE A 356 20.17 4.81 12.03
CA ILE A 356 19.43 5.28 13.21
C ILE A 356 18.08 4.57 13.24
N PHE A 357 17.81 3.86 14.32
CA PHE A 357 16.48 3.34 14.62
C PHE A 357 15.70 4.40 15.40
N LYS A 358 14.63 4.91 14.79
CA LYS A 358 13.79 5.98 15.36
C LYS A 358 12.56 5.38 16.04
N ILE A 359 12.40 5.67 17.33
CA ILE A 359 11.25 5.25 18.14
C ILE A 359 10.46 6.50 18.55
N ASP A 360 9.33 6.70 17.89
CA ASP A 360 8.40 7.81 18.09
C ASP A 360 7.25 7.43 19.03
N VAL A 361 7.39 7.52 20.36
CA VAL A 361 6.39 6.93 21.27
C VAL A 361 5.00 7.56 21.10
N ILE A 362 4.92 8.89 21.14
CA ILE A 362 3.65 9.62 21.01
C ILE A 362 3.39 10.05 19.56
N SER A 363 4.41 10.52 18.86
CA SER A 363 4.32 11.01 17.48
C SER A 363 4.08 9.92 16.44
N ALA A 364 4.23 8.63 16.78
CA ALA A 364 3.95 7.55 15.83
C ALA A 364 2.49 7.53 15.39
N THR A 365 2.30 7.28 14.09
CA THR A 365 0.97 7.06 13.49
C THR A 365 0.21 5.94 14.18
N GLY A 366 0.89 4.88 14.62
CA GLY A 366 0.24 3.79 15.37
C GLY A 366 -0.39 4.26 16.68
N THR A 367 0.20 5.26 17.35
CA THR A 367 -0.35 5.86 18.57
C THR A 367 -1.57 6.72 18.28
N ALA A 368 -1.61 7.41 17.14
CA ALA A 368 -2.82 8.08 16.65
C ALA A 368 -3.97 7.08 16.46
N ILE A 369 -3.68 5.91 15.86
CA ILE A 369 -4.68 4.85 15.66
C ILE A 369 -5.11 4.24 16.99
N LEU A 370 -4.18 4.02 17.93
CA LEU A 370 -4.48 3.56 19.29
C LEU A 370 -5.48 4.51 19.98
N ILE A 371 -5.26 5.82 19.90
CA ILE A 371 -6.18 6.82 20.47
C ILE A 371 -7.54 6.75 19.76
N ALA A 372 -7.56 6.61 18.43
CA ALA A 372 -8.80 6.44 17.69
C ALA A 372 -9.56 5.17 18.11
N VAL A 373 -8.86 4.06 18.37
CA VAL A 373 -9.41 2.83 18.92
C VAL A 373 -10.04 3.06 20.29
N MET A 374 -9.31 3.70 21.21
CA MET A 374 -9.80 3.99 22.56
C MET A 374 -11.06 4.86 22.52
N LEU A 375 -11.03 5.95 21.76
CA LEU A 375 -12.18 6.84 21.58
C LEU A 375 -13.37 6.11 20.96
N THR A 376 -13.12 5.27 19.95
CA THR A 376 -14.15 4.46 19.32
C THR A 376 -14.78 3.47 20.29
N GLY A 377 -13.98 2.78 21.10
CA GLY A 377 -14.45 1.86 22.13
C GLY A 377 -15.30 2.57 23.17
N LEU A 378 -14.81 3.69 23.73
CA LEU A 378 -15.52 4.48 24.73
C LEU A 378 -16.86 5.04 24.23
N LEU A 379 -16.92 5.47 22.98
CA LEU A 379 -18.15 6.00 22.37
C LEU A 379 -19.11 4.90 21.89
N SER A 380 -18.68 3.64 21.86
CA SER A 380 -19.52 2.51 21.45
C SER A 380 -20.16 1.86 22.67
N ARG A 381 -21.47 2.06 22.87
CA ARG A 381 -22.23 1.43 23.96
C ARG A 381 -22.21 -0.11 23.95
N HIS A 382 -21.83 -0.72 22.83
CA HIS A 382 -21.88 -2.17 22.61
C HIS A 382 -20.53 -2.89 22.78
N ILE A 383 -19.45 -2.21 23.20
CA ILE A 383 -18.14 -2.88 23.40
C ILE A 383 -17.63 -2.65 24.81
N THR A 384 -17.44 -3.76 25.52
CA THR A 384 -16.76 -3.78 26.82
C THR A 384 -15.23 -3.81 26.66
N LEU A 385 -14.50 -3.44 27.71
CA LEU A 385 -13.02 -3.44 27.69
C LEU A 385 -12.44 -4.84 27.40
N THR A 386 -13.08 -5.89 27.93
CA THR A 386 -12.70 -7.28 27.73
C THR A 386 -12.87 -7.71 26.27
N GLU A 387 -13.95 -7.27 25.62
CA GLU A 387 -14.18 -7.51 24.20
C GLU A 387 -13.20 -6.73 23.32
N GLY A 388 -12.89 -5.49 23.70
CA GLY A 388 -11.85 -4.70 23.07
C GLY A 388 -10.49 -5.41 23.11
N ALA A 389 -10.09 -5.91 24.28
CA ALA A 389 -8.86 -6.69 24.45
C ALA A 389 -8.89 -8.02 23.68
N ALA A 390 -10.04 -8.70 23.62
CA ALA A 390 -10.21 -9.89 22.80
C ALA A 390 -10.03 -9.60 21.30
N CYS A 391 -10.55 -8.47 20.81
CA CYS A 391 -10.32 -8.00 19.44
C CYS A 391 -8.84 -7.70 19.18
N LEU A 392 -8.12 -7.11 20.14
CA LEU A 392 -6.66 -6.90 20.02
C LEU A 392 -5.91 -8.22 19.95
N LYS A 393 -6.21 -9.17 20.84
CA LYS A 393 -5.60 -10.50 20.83
C LYS A 393 -5.85 -11.23 19.50
N ALA A 394 -7.06 -11.12 18.97
CA ALA A 394 -7.39 -11.65 17.65
C ALA A 394 -6.59 -10.97 16.53
N ALA A 395 -6.48 -9.63 16.54
CA ALA A 395 -5.68 -8.89 15.58
C ALA A 395 -4.20 -9.30 15.60
N VAL A 396 -3.59 -9.38 16.80
CA VAL A 396 -2.19 -9.81 16.96
C VAL A 396 -2.01 -11.24 16.46
N LYS A 397 -2.89 -12.17 16.84
CA LYS A 397 -2.79 -13.58 16.43
C LYS A 397 -2.87 -13.73 14.91
N GLU A 398 -3.76 -12.99 14.27
CA GLU A 398 -3.97 -13.01 12.81
C GLU A 398 -2.79 -12.39 12.07
N LEU A 399 -2.25 -11.28 12.59
CA LEU A 399 -1.23 -10.49 11.90
C LEU A 399 0.21 -10.83 12.26
N TRP A 400 0.45 -11.68 13.26
CA TRP A 400 1.82 -12.00 13.70
C TRP A 400 2.69 -12.56 12.56
N ILE A 401 2.15 -13.46 11.74
CA ILE A 401 2.90 -14.02 10.60
C ILE A 401 3.15 -12.96 9.50
N PRO A 402 2.16 -12.16 9.06
CA PRO A 402 2.40 -11.02 8.18
C PRO A 402 3.45 -10.02 8.71
N VAL A 403 3.36 -9.62 9.98
CA VAL A 403 4.32 -8.69 10.60
C VAL A 403 5.73 -9.29 10.61
N LEU A 404 5.87 -10.57 10.99
CA LEU A 404 7.16 -11.26 10.99
C LEU A 404 7.75 -11.39 9.57
N THR A 405 6.90 -11.57 8.56
CA THR A 405 7.31 -11.56 7.15
C THR A 405 7.85 -10.18 6.75
N ILE A 406 7.17 -9.10 7.13
CA ILE A 406 7.65 -7.72 6.89
C ILE A 406 9.01 -7.51 7.58
N CYS A 407 9.19 -8.01 8.81
CA CYS A 407 10.45 -7.90 9.54
C CYS A 407 11.61 -8.56 8.79
N PHE A 408 11.42 -9.77 8.25
CA PHE A 408 12.47 -10.44 7.48
C PHE A 408 12.75 -9.73 6.15
N VAL A 409 11.71 -9.26 5.44
CA VAL A 409 11.90 -8.50 4.20
C VAL A 409 12.63 -7.18 4.45
N MET A 410 12.29 -6.46 5.53
CA MET A 410 12.98 -5.23 5.92
C MET A 410 14.41 -5.48 6.40
N GLY A 411 14.63 -6.61 7.10
CA GLY A 411 15.96 -7.10 7.47
C GLY A 411 16.82 -7.33 6.24
N PHE A 412 16.27 -8.01 5.23
CA PHE A 412 16.91 -8.21 3.93
C PHE A 412 17.19 -6.88 3.24
N ALA A 413 16.20 -5.99 3.14
CA ALA A 413 16.31 -4.73 2.44
C ALA A 413 17.41 -3.83 3.04
N ASN A 414 17.49 -3.75 4.38
CA ASN A 414 18.55 -3.01 5.04
C ASN A 414 19.91 -3.68 4.84
N LEU A 415 20.01 -4.99 5.01
CA LEU A 415 21.25 -5.71 4.74
C LEU A 415 21.74 -5.48 3.30
N ALA A 416 20.86 -5.63 2.30
CA ALA A 416 21.20 -5.42 0.89
C ALA A 416 21.63 -3.98 0.60
N ASN A 417 20.98 -2.99 1.23
CA ASN A 417 21.35 -1.59 1.13
C ASN A 417 22.71 -1.29 1.77
N PHE A 418 22.97 -1.76 2.99
CA PHE A 418 24.24 -1.50 3.69
C PHE A 418 25.41 -2.31 3.12
N ALA A 419 25.18 -3.52 2.62
CA ALA A 419 26.19 -4.38 2.03
C ALA A 419 26.58 -3.99 0.59
N GLY A 420 25.77 -3.17 -0.09
CA GLY A 420 26.05 -2.73 -1.46
C GLY A 420 25.44 -3.60 -2.55
N LEU A 421 24.59 -4.57 -2.20
CA LEU A 421 23.89 -5.42 -3.18
C LEU A 421 22.93 -4.58 -4.03
N SER A 422 22.07 -3.78 -3.39
CA SER A 422 21.12 -2.91 -4.10
C SER A 422 21.83 -1.91 -5.00
N SER A 423 22.99 -1.44 -4.54
CA SER A 423 23.89 -0.56 -5.28
C SER A 423 24.47 -1.23 -6.53
N ALA A 424 24.97 -2.46 -6.42
CA ALA A 424 25.50 -3.22 -7.56
C ALA A 424 24.43 -3.44 -8.64
N ILE A 425 23.21 -3.79 -8.24
CA ILE A 425 22.08 -3.96 -9.17
C ILE A 425 21.73 -2.63 -9.83
N GLY A 426 21.61 -1.56 -9.04
CA GLY A 426 21.24 -0.24 -9.54
C GLY A 426 22.26 0.32 -10.55
N LEU A 427 23.56 0.10 -10.34
CA LEU A 427 24.60 0.47 -11.29
C LEU A 427 24.46 -0.27 -12.63
N ALA A 428 24.25 -1.59 -12.58
CA ALA A 428 24.06 -2.36 -13.80
C ALA A 428 22.79 -1.95 -14.56
N LEU A 429 21.70 -1.63 -13.84
CA LEU A 429 20.47 -1.13 -14.44
C LEU A 429 20.62 0.29 -15.02
N ALA A 430 21.46 1.13 -14.42
CA ALA A 430 21.72 2.48 -14.92
C ALA A 430 22.33 2.49 -16.34
N LYS A 431 22.93 1.38 -16.79
CA LYS A 431 23.40 1.22 -18.17
C LYS A 431 22.28 1.26 -19.21
N THR A 432 21.03 1.04 -18.80
CA THR A 432 19.86 1.24 -19.68
C THR A 432 19.56 2.72 -19.95
N GLY A 433 20.21 3.63 -19.21
CA GLY A 433 20.16 5.07 -19.41
C GLY A 433 18.74 5.64 -19.31
N ASP A 434 18.43 6.58 -20.19
CA ASP A 434 17.15 7.30 -20.21
C ASP A 434 15.94 6.42 -20.53
N LEU A 435 16.14 5.16 -20.95
CA LEU A 435 15.07 4.20 -21.16
C LEU A 435 14.62 3.53 -19.86
N PHE A 436 15.41 3.57 -18.79
CA PHE A 436 15.08 2.92 -17.52
C PHE A 436 13.72 3.33 -16.92
N PRO A 437 13.31 4.61 -16.93
CA PRO A 437 12.00 5.02 -16.43
C PRO A 437 10.81 4.29 -17.08
N LEU A 438 10.95 3.85 -18.33
CA LEU A 438 9.93 3.05 -19.02
C LEU A 438 9.78 1.65 -18.41
N VAL A 439 10.89 1.05 -17.96
CA VAL A 439 10.94 -0.31 -17.42
C VAL A 439 10.78 -0.33 -15.89
N SER A 440 11.04 0.80 -15.22
CA SER A 440 10.96 0.93 -13.76
C SER A 440 9.65 0.40 -13.14
N PRO A 441 8.44 0.71 -13.68
CA PRO A 441 7.19 0.13 -13.18
C PRO A 441 7.09 -1.38 -13.31
N VAL A 442 7.75 -1.99 -14.30
CA VAL A 442 7.73 -3.45 -14.54
C VAL A 442 8.39 -4.18 -13.39
N LEU A 443 9.48 -3.63 -12.83
CA LEU A 443 10.13 -4.21 -11.64
C LEU A 443 9.17 -4.26 -10.46
N GLY A 444 8.47 -3.14 -10.22
CA GLY A 444 7.45 -3.06 -9.18
C GLY A 444 6.30 -4.04 -9.41
N TRP A 445 5.86 -4.16 -10.66
CA TRP A 445 4.81 -5.07 -11.08
C TRP A 445 5.19 -6.53 -10.82
N ILE A 446 6.38 -6.98 -11.25
CA ILE A 446 6.86 -8.36 -11.02
C ILE A 446 6.97 -8.63 -9.52
N GLY A 447 7.52 -7.68 -8.77
CA GLY A 447 7.66 -7.80 -7.32
C GLY A 447 6.32 -7.99 -6.62
N VAL A 448 5.29 -7.19 -6.91
CA VAL A 448 3.98 -7.37 -6.27
C VAL A 448 3.20 -8.56 -6.83
N PHE A 449 3.33 -8.88 -8.12
CA PHE A 449 2.67 -10.05 -8.70
C PHE A 449 3.04 -11.32 -7.92
N ILE A 450 4.32 -11.46 -7.58
CA ILE A 450 4.85 -12.63 -6.89
C ILE A 450 4.61 -12.54 -5.38
N THR A 451 4.82 -11.37 -4.77
CA THR A 451 4.77 -11.21 -3.32
C THR A 451 3.39 -10.93 -2.75
N GLY A 452 2.46 -10.43 -3.59
CA GLY A 452 1.16 -9.92 -3.16
C GLY A 452 1.20 -8.63 -2.34
N SER A 453 2.37 -8.01 -2.15
CA SER A 453 2.57 -6.91 -1.20
C SER A 453 3.38 -5.76 -1.78
N VAL A 454 2.74 -4.59 -1.91
CA VAL A 454 3.42 -3.35 -2.33
C VAL A 454 4.47 -2.91 -1.30
N VAL A 455 4.25 -3.19 -0.01
CA VAL A 455 5.22 -2.94 1.07
C VAL A 455 6.49 -3.76 0.84
N SER A 456 6.33 -5.07 0.62
CA SER A 456 7.46 -5.97 0.37
C SER A 456 8.17 -5.60 -0.92
N ASN A 457 7.44 -5.30 -1.98
CA ASN A 457 8.00 -4.82 -3.24
C ASN A 457 8.83 -3.54 -3.07
N ASN A 458 8.32 -2.55 -2.34
CA ASN A 458 9.05 -1.31 -2.11
C ASN A 458 10.28 -1.52 -1.23
N ALA A 459 10.23 -2.42 -0.25
CA ALA A 459 11.41 -2.82 0.51
C ALA A 459 12.47 -3.52 -0.36
N LEU A 460 12.05 -4.40 -1.27
CA LEU A 460 12.96 -5.15 -2.15
C LEU A 460 13.61 -4.27 -3.23
N PHE A 461 12.80 -3.44 -3.92
CA PHE A 461 13.22 -2.74 -5.13
C PHE A 461 13.35 -1.22 -4.94
N GLY A 462 12.91 -0.63 -3.83
CA GLY A 462 12.94 0.83 -3.66
C GLY A 462 14.36 1.41 -3.67
N ASN A 463 15.30 0.75 -3.02
CA ASN A 463 16.67 1.26 -2.92
C ASN A 463 17.42 1.19 -4.27
N LEU A 464 17.28 0.09 -5.02
CA LEU A 464 17.88 0.01 -6.36
C LEU A 464 17.25 1.00 -7.34
N GLN A 465 15.96 1.33 -7.20
CA GLN A 465 15.32 2.38 -7.99
C GLN A 465 15.93 3.75 -7.67
N ALA A 466 16.19 4.03 -6.38
CA ALA A 466 16.84 5.25 -5.94
C ALA A 466 18.29 5.37 -6.47
N VAL A 467 19.06 4.27 -6.40
CA VAL A 467 20.43 4.22 -6.91
C VAL A 467 20.41 4.44 -8.43
N THR A 468 19.56 3.72 -9.17
CA THR A 468 19.49 3.85 -10.63
C THR A 468 19.12 5.27 -11.04
N ALA A 469 18.14 5.88 -10.37
CA ALA A 469 17.73 7.27 -10.62
C ALA A 469 18.91 8.23 -10.51
N SER A 470 19.69 8.12 -9.42
CA SER A 470 20.86 8.97 -9.20
C SER A 470 21.94 8.82 -10.27
N GLN A 471 22.07 7.63 -10.88
CA GLN A 471 23.10 7.36 -11.89
C GLN A 471 22.70 7.86 -13.28
N ILE A 472 21.40 7.82 -13.61
CA ILE A 472 20.87 8.31 -14.89
C ILE A 472 20.42 9.79 -14.84
N GLY A 473 20.62 10.48 -13.71
CA GLY A 473 20.20 11.87 -13.54
C GLY A 473 18.68 12.08 -13.38
N SER A 474 17.93 11.03 -13.07
CA SER A 474 16.48 11.10 -12.83
C SER A 474 16.15 11.33 -11.34
N GLN A 475 14.93 11.79 -11.05
CA GLN A 475 14.47 11.97 -9.68
C GLN A 475 14.22 10.62 -8.99
N ALA A 476 14.90 10.34 -7.87
CA ALA A 476 14.70 9.11 -7.09
C ALA A 476 13.24 8.89 -6.67
N GLY A 477 12.53 9.97 -6.31
CA GLY A 477 11.11 9.91 -5.98
C GLY A 477 10.25 9.39 -7.14
N LEU A 478 10.60 9.73 -8.38
CA LEU A 478 9.85 9.30 -9.57
C LEU A 478 9.98 7.80 -9.77
N LEU A 479 11.19 7.25 -9.71
CA LEU A 479 11.42 5.81 -9.95
C LEU A 479 10.93 4.93 -8.79
N ILE A 480 11.03 5.40 -7.54
CA ILE A 480 10.41 4.72 -6.39
C ILE A 480 8.87 4.79 -6.49
N GLY A 481 8.34 5.94 -6.93
CA GLY A 481 6.92 6.11 -7.19
C GLY A 481 6.42 5.21 -8.31
N ALA A 482 7.20 5.06 -9.38
CA ALA A 482 6.96 4.15 -10.49
C ALA A 482 6.95 2.69 -10.03
N ASN A 483 7.91 2.29 -9.19
CA ASN A 483 7.95 0.98 -8.54
C ASN A 483 6.69 0.70 -7.72
N THR A 484 6.26 1.70 -6.94
CA THR A 484 5.02 1.60 -6.14
C THR A 484 3.80 1.45 -7.04
N THR A 485 3.69 2.30 -8.06
CA THR A 485 2.53 2.34 -8.96
C THR A 485 2.43 1.07 -9.81
N GLY A 486 3.53 0.62 -10.41
CA GLY A 486 3.59 -0.65 -11.14
C GLY A 486 3.22 -1.84 -10.25
N GLY A 487 3.69 -1.83 -8.99
CA GLY A 487 3.30 -2.81 -7.99
C GLY A 487 1.80 -2.82 -7.68
N VAL A 488 1.18 -1.64 -7.58
CA VAL A 488 -0.27 -1.54 -7.41
C VAL A 488 -1.01 -2.16 -8.59
N MET A 489 -0.52 -1.97 -9.83
CA MET A 489 -1.14 -2.58 -11.02
C MET A 489 -1.03 -4.12 -11.03
N ALA A 490 0.01 -4.69 -10.41
CA ALA A 490 0.13 -6.13 -10.26
C ALA A 490 -0.72 -6.71 -9.12
N LYS A 491 -1.07 -5.91 -8.11
CA LYS A 491 -1.85 -6.39 -6.95
C LYS A 491 -3.18 -7.04 -7.37
N LEU A 492 -3.78 -6.52 -8.46
CA LEU A 492 -5.00 -7.01 -9.12
C LEU A 492 -4.97 -8.50 -9.49
N ILE A 493 -3.77 -9.02 -9.74
CA ILE A 493 -3.54 -10.36 -10.28
C ILE A 493 -2.64 -11.21 -9.38
N SER A 494 -2.26 -10.68 -8.21
CA SER A 494 -1.44 -11.42 -7.26
C SER A 494 -2.20 -12.66 -6.77
N PRO A 495 -1.55 -13.83 -6.68
CA PRO A 495 -2.20 -15.06 -6.23
C PRO A 495 -2.93 -14.91 -4.88
N GLN A 496 -2.32 -14.13 -3.96
CA GLN A 496 -2.93 -13.84 -2.66
C GLN A 496 -4.24 -13.04 -2.79
N SER A 497 -4.25 -11.97 -3.59
CA SER A 497 -5.46 -11.14 -3.73
C SER A 497 -6.56 -11.88 -4.50
N ILE A 498 -6.19 -12.69 -5.49
CA ILE A 498 -7.11 -13.57 -6.22
C ILE A 498 -7.74 -14.59 -5.28
N ALA A 499 -6.95 -15.29 -4.46
CA ALA A 499 -7.46 -16.29 -3.52
C ALA A 499 -8.38 -15.69 -2.44
N ILE A 500 -8.04 -14.51 -1.92
CA ILE A 500 -8.90 -13.79 -0.98
C ILE A 500 -10.23 -13.41 -1.64
N ALA A 501 -10.19 -12.92 -2.88
CA ALA A 501 -11.37 -12.49 -3.60
C ALA A 501 -12.29 -13.67 -3.96
N THR A 502 -11.76 -14.82 -4.43
CA THR A 502 -12.56 -16.01 -4.73
C THR A 502 -13.17 -16.61 -3.48
N ALA A 503 -12.41 -16.72 -2.38
CA ALA A 503 -12.91 -17.21 -1.10
C ALA A 503 -14.05 -16.34 -0.55
N ALA A 504 -13.93 -15.01 -0.66
CA ALA A 504 -14.94 -14.08 -0.14
C ALA A 504 -16.29 -14.15 -0.84
N VAL A 505 -16.31 -14.57 -2.12
CA VAL A 505 -17.55 -14.71 -2.91
C VAL A 505 -18.00 -16.16 -3.03
N GLY A 506 -17.40 -17.09 -2.28
CA GLY A 506 -17.79 -18.51 -2.26
C GLY A 506 -17.37 -19.31 -3.50
N GLU A 507 -16.38 -18.82 -4.26
CA GLU A 507 -15.93 -19.40 -5.53
C GLU A 507 -14.49 -19.96 -5.44
N THR A 508 -14.11 -20.47 -4.26
CA THR A 508 -12.81 -21.13 -4.06
C THR A 508 -12.59 -22.25 -5.07
N GLY A 509 -11.43 -22.29 -5.71
CA GLY A 509 -11.11 -23.21 -6.80
C GLY A 509 -11.25 -22.58 -8.19
N LYS A 510 -11.87 -21.39 -8.31
CA LYS A 510 -11.99 -20.64 -9.57
C LYS A 510 -10.95 -19.51 -9.70
N GLU A 511 -9.81 -19.61 -9.01
CA GLU A 511 -8.75 -18.60 -9.01
C GLU A 511 -8.19 -18.36 -10.42
N SER A 512 -8.01 -19.43 -11.19
CA SER A 512 -7.52 -19.33 -12.58
C SER A 512 -8.50 -18.56 -13.47
N GLU A 513 -9.80 -18.76 -13.30
CA GLU A 513 -10.83 -18.04 -14.06
C GLU A 513 -10.82 -16.54 -13.69
N LEU A 514 -10.73 -16.23 -12.40
CA LEU A 514 -10.63 -14.85 -11.94
C LEU A 514 -9.36 -14.16 -12.45
N PHE A 515 -8.21 -14.84 -12.39
CA PHE A 515 -6.94 -14.35 -12.92
C PHE A 515 -7.02 -14.01 -14.42
N GLN A 516 -7.57 -14.91 -15.24
CA GLN A 516 -7.74 -14.68 -16.67
C GLN A 516 -8.61 -13.46 -16.97
N LYS A 517 -9.59 -13.17 -16.10
CA LYS A 517 -10.45 -12.00 -16.23
C LYS A 517 -9.77 -10.69 -15.80
N THR A 518 -8.84 -10.72 -14.85
CA THR A 518 -8.13 -9.51 -14.35
C THR A 518 -6.82 -9.21 -15.07
N VAL A 519 -6.11 -10.22 -15.59
CA VAL A 519 -4.75 -10.10 -16.13
C VAL A 519 -4.61 -9.06 -17.25
N LYS A 520 -5.58 -9.02 -18.17
CA LYS A 520 -5.57 -8.05 -19.27
C LYS A 520 -5.58 -6.60 -18.78
N TYR A 521 -6.34 -6.31 -17.72
CA TYR A 521 -6.44 -4.96 -17.17
C TYR A 521 -5.17 -4.58 -16.42
N SER A 522 -4.56 -5.53 -15.71
CA SER A 522 -3.26 -5.32 -15.06
C SER A 522 -2.17 -4.93 -16.07
N PHE A 523 -2.08 -5.62 -17.21
CA PHE A 523 -1.12 -5.27 -18.27
C PHE A 523 -1.42 -3.94 -18.96
N ILE A 524 -2.70 -3.63 -19.24
CA ILE A 524 -3.08 -2.34 -19.82
C ILE A 524 -2.67 -1.20 -18.88
N LEU A 525 -3.01 -1.31 -17.60
CA LEU A 525 -2.66 -0.30 -16.60
C LEU A 525 -1.14 -0.19 -16.41
N LEU A 526 -0.41 -1.32 -16.41
CA LEU A 526 1.05 -1.31 -16.40
C LEU A 526 1.61 -0.54 -17.59
N GLY A 527 1.14 -0.80 -18.81
CA GLY A 527 1.57 -0.11 -20.01
C GLY A 527 1.35 1.41 -19.93
N ILE A 528 0.18 1.83 -19.41
CA ILE A 528 -0.12 3.24 -19.15
C ILE A 528 0.90 3.84 -18.17
N VAL A 529 1.19 3.15 -17.05
CA VAL A 529 2.13 3.63 -16.03
C VAL A 529 3.56 3.68 -16.58
N CYS A 530 4.00 2.70 -17.38
CA CYS A 530 5.29 2.70 -18.07
C CYS A 530 5.44 3.93 -18.97
N ILE A 531 4.49 4.15 -19.88
CA ILE A 531 4.52 5.29 -20.81
C ILE A 531 4.47 6.60 -20.03
N TRP A 532 3.58 6.70 -19.04
CA TRP A 532 3.44 7.91 -18.23
C TRP A 532 4.69 8.24 -17.41
N THR A 533 5.33 7.23 -16.80
CA THR A 533 6.58 7.40 -16.06
C THR A 533 7.70 7.88 -16.99
N PHE A 534 7.79 7.31 -18.18
CA PHE A 534 8.77 7.73 -19.19
C PHE A 534 8.56 9.18 -19.62
N ILE A 535 7.31 9.59 -19.86
CA ILE A 535 6.96 10.98 -20.17
C ILE A 535 7.37 11.90 -19.01
N LEU A 536 6.98 11.57 -17.78
CA LEU A 536 7.32 12.39 -16.61
C LEU A 536 8.83 12.58 -16.44
N ALA A 537 9.62 11.53 -16.65
CA ALA A 537 11.08 11.60 -16.52
C ALA A 537 11.76 12.57 -17.50
N GLN A 538 11.07 13.02 -18.55
CA GLN A 538 11.57 14.05 -19.47
C GLN A 538 11.31 15.48 -18.98
N PHE A 539 10.40 15.65 -18.02
CA PHE A 539 9.95 16.97 -17.53
C PHE A 539 10.33 17.25 -16.08
N ILE A 540 10.57 16.22 -15.26
CA ILE A 540 10.91 16.29 -13.83
C ILE A 540 12.09 15.38 -13.51
#